data_AF-A0A6J1LEA7-F1
#
_entry.id   AF-A0A6J1LEA7-F1
#
_cell.length_a   1.000
_cell.length_b   1.000
_cell.length_c   1.000
_cell.angle_alpha   90.00
_cell.angle_beta   90.00
_cell.angle_gamma   90.00
#
_symmetry.space_group_name_H-M   'P 1'
#
loop_
_entity.id
_entity.type
_entity.pdbx_description
1 polymer ?
#
loop_
_entity_poly.entity_id
_entity_poly.type
_entity_poly.pdbx_seq_one_letter_code
_entity_poly.pdbx_strand_id
1 'polypeptide(L)'
;MNNVTELVSSKDSDVNCDSGSISILSSGDLDSLRSLMHQLLRDCGWQDDIRKKIHNILDTRGVNQVSEGDVIAEIIPLASKLVPKEVRCELEKRVRDILLLNLDI
;
A
#
# COMPACT_ATOMS: atom_id res chain seq x y z
N MET A 1 -4.59 -27.50 -22.37
CA MET A 1 -3.46 -26.90 -21.63
C MET A 1 -4.05 -25.88 -20.68
N ASN A 2 -3.81 -26.05 -19.38
CA ASN A 2 -4.54 -25.34 -18.33
C ASN A 2 -3.83 -24.02 -17.97
N ASN A 3 -4.64 -22.96 -17.98
CA ASN A 3 -4.63 -21.69 -17.24
C ASN A 3 -3.40 -21.21 -16.43
N VAL A 4 -2.92 -20.00 -16.73
CA VAL A 4 -2.25 -19.11 -15.74
C VAL A 4 -2.66 -17.63 -15.95
N THR A 5 -3.92 -17.37 -16.29
CA THR A 5 -4.45 -15.99 -16.42
C THR A 5 -5.68 -15.72 -15.56
N GLU A 6 -5.89 -16.52 -14.52
CA GLU A 6 -6.81 -16.17 -13.45
C GLU A 6 -6.03 -16.01 -12.15
N LEU A 7 -6.51 -15.10 -11.29
CA LEU A 7 -5.99 -14.73 -9.98
C LEU A 7 -5.13 -13.45 -9.92
N VAL A 8 -5.53 -12.40 -10.66
CA VAL A 8 -5.64 -11.11 -9.94
C VAL A 8 -7.01 -11.14 -9.26
N SER A 9 -7.03 -11.81 -8.11
CA SER A 9 -8.16 -11.73 -7.21
C SER A 9 -8.28 -10.27 -6.81
N SER A 10 -9.35 -9.61 -7.27
CA SER A 10 -9.96 -8.49 -6.55
C SER A 10 -10.27 -8.99 -5.16
N LYS A 11 -9.26 -8.94 -4.29
CA LYS A 11 -9.47 -8.92 -2.87
C LYS A 11 -9.64 -7.45 -2.55
N ASP A 12 -10.86 -6.96 -2.76
CA ASP A 12 -11.40 -5.86 -1.99
C ASP A 12 -11.40 -6.35 -0.52
N SER A 13 -10.22 -6.31 0.10
CA SER A 13 -10.12 -6.41 1.53
C SER A 13 -10.70 -5.11 2.05
N ASP A 14 -11.96 -5.19 2.44
CA ASP A 14 -12.58 -4.29 3.40
C ASP A 14 -11.57 -4.09 4.53
N VAL A 15 -10.85 -2.97 4.50
CA VAL A 15 -9.94 -2.60 5.57
C VAL A 15 -10.85 -2.22 6.72
N ASN A 16 -11.14 -3.19 7.57
CA ASN A 16 -11.68 -2.95 8.89
C ASN A 16 -10.69 -2.05 9.64
N CYS A 17 -10.99 -0.76 9.66
CA CYS A 17 -10.22 0.27 10.36
C CYS A 17 -10.60 0.22 11.84
N ASP A 18 -10.26 -0.85 12.54
CA ASP A 18 -10.53 -0.91 13.96
C ASP A 18 -9.39 -0.26 14.78
N SER A 19 -9.77 0.87 15.38
CA SER A 19 -9.33 1.42 16.65
C SER A 19 -7.88 1.91 16.81
N GLY A 20 -7.72 3.17 16.44
CA GLY A 20 -6.70 4.09 16.92
C GLY A 20 -7.03 5.51 16.44
N SER A 21 -8.30 5.91 16.60
CA SER A 21 -8.87 7.08 15.92
C SER A 21 -8.09 8.36 16.22
N ILE A 22 -7.53 8.97 15.17
CA ILE A 22 -7.42 10.42 15.11
C ILE A 22 -8.88 10.88 14.99
N SER A 23 -9.53 11.20 16.11
CA SER A 23 -10.95 11.59 16.22
C SER A 23 -11.38 12.76 15.33
N ILE A 24 -10.43 13.38 14.61
CA ILE A 24 -10.58 14.53 13.73
C ILE A 24 -10.81 14.12 12.26
N LEU A 25 -10.43 12.89 11.87
CA LEU A 25 -10.60 12.41 10.49
C LEU A 25 -11.86 11.56 10.37
N SER A 26 -12.73 11.90 9.43
CA SER A 26 -13.90 11.07 9.12
C SER A 26 -13.50 9.80 8.35
N SER A 27 -14.36 8.79 8.32
CA SER A 27 -14.13 7.59 7.50
C SER A 27 -13.93 7.95 6.02
N GLY A 28 -14.70 8.92 5.50
CA GLY A 28 -14.56 9.39 4.11
C GLY A 28 -13.22 10.07 3.83
N ASP A 29 -12.65 10.78 4.82
CA ASP A 29 -11.32 11.37 4.70
C ASP A 29 -10.23 10.30 4.64
N LEU A 30 -10.33 9.26 5.46
CA LEU A 30 -9.41 8.13 5.45
C LEU A 30 -9.48 7.35 4.13
N ASP A 31 -10.68 7.14 3.59
CA ASP A 31 -10.86 6.45 2.31
C ASP A 31 -10.32 7.28 1.14
N SER A 32 -10.55 8.60 1.15
CA SER A 32 -9.94 9.53 0.19
C SER A 32 -8.42 9.48 0.25
N LEU A 33 -7.84 9.48 1.46
CA LEU A 33 -6.39 9.42 1.66
C LEU A 33 -5.80 8.08 1.20
N ARG A 34 -6.47 6.95 1.48
CA ARG A 34 -6.06 5.63 0.97
C ARG A 34 -6.10 5.57 -0.54
N SER A 35 -7.17 6.09 -1.15
CA SER A 35 -7.32 6.14 -2.60
C SER A 35 -6.18 6.94 -3.25
N LEU A 36 -5.89 8.13 -2.71
CA LEU A 36 -4.78 8.96 -3.16
C LEU A 36 -3.43 8.23 -3.03
N MET A 37 -3.18 7.59 -1.89
CA MET A 37 -1.96 6.80 -1.68
C MET A 37 -1.82 5.69 -2.73
N HIS A 38 -2.87 4.92 -2.98
CA HIS A 38 -2.84 3.85 -3.98
C HIS A 38 -2.59 4.39 -5.40
N GLN A 39 -3.17 5.54 -5.74
CA GLN A 39 -2.93 6.19 -7.02
C GLN A 39 -1.47 6.65 -7.15
N LEU A 40 -0.95 7.39 -6.17
CA LEU A 40 0.43 7.88 -6.18
C LEU A 40 1.46 6.74 -6.27
N LEU A 41 1.25 5.64 -5.54
CA LEU A 41 2.12 4.46 -5.57
C LEU A 41 2.03 3.70 -6.90
N ARG A 42 0.90 3.77 -7.59
CA ARG A 42 0.75 3.20 -8.93
C ARG A 42 1.47 4.07 -9.96
N ASP A 43 1.23 5.37 -9.94
CA ASP A 43 1.73 6.32 -10.93
C ASP A 43 3.25 6.48 -10.87
N CYS A 44 3.85 6.37 -9.67
CA CYS A 44 5.31 6.40 -9.51
C CYS A 44 6.01 5.06 -9.78
N GLY A 45 5.26 4.00 -10.14
CA GLY A 45 5.81 2.68 -10.44
C GLY A 45 6.22 1.85 -9.22
N TRP A 46 5.94 2.31 -8.00
CA TRP A 46 6.31 1.59 -6.77
C TRP A 46 5.76 0.16 -6.76
N GLN A 47 4.51 -0.04 -7.20
CA GLN A 47 3.91 -1.38 -7.24
C GLN A 47 4.68 -2.36 -8.14
N ASP A 48 5.21 -1.88 -9.27
CA ASP A 48 6.04 -2.69 -10.17
C ASP A 48 7.37 -3.06 -9.52
N ASP A 49 7.98 -2.14 -8.81
CA ASP A 49 9.25 -2.38 -8.13
C ASP A 49 9.09 -3.38 -6.98
N ILE A 50 7.98 -3.33 -6.24
CA ILE A 50 7.66 -4.35 -5.23
C ILE A 50 7.43 -5.72 -5.87
N ARG A 51 6.69 -5.80 -6.98
CA ARG A 51 6.52 -7.06 -7.73
C ARG A 51 7.87 -7.65 -8.17
N LYS A 52 8.76 -6.84 -8.74
CA LYS A 52 10.11 -7.28 -9.14
C LYS A 52 10.91 -7.81 -7.96
N LYS A 53 10.82 -7.16 -6.79
CA LYS A 53 11.51 -7.62 -5.57
C LYS A 53 10.96 -8.96 -5.07
N ILE A 54 9.64 -9.14 -5.08
CA ILE A 54 9.00 -10.42 -4.73
C ILE A 54 9.48 -11.54 -5.67
N HIS A 55 9.43 -11.32 -6.98
CA HIS A 55 9.93 -12.29 -7.96
C HIS A 55 11.39 -12.65 -7.72
N ASN A 56 12.26 -11.66 -7.47
CA ASN A 56 13.66 -11.91 -7.18
C ASN A 56 13.88 -12.76 -5.91
N ILE A 57 13.06 -12.57 -4.85
CA ILE A 57 13.12 -13.41 -3.64
C ILE A 57 12.78 -14.85 -3.98
N LEU A 58 11.70 -15.06 -4.73
CA LEU A 58 11.22 -16.38 -5.14
C LEU A 58 12.21 -17.09 -6.06
N ASP A 59 12.82 -16.37 -7.00
CA ASP A 59 13.82 -16.90 -7.93
C ASP A 59 15.13 -17.27 -7.21
N THR A 60 15.55 -16.45 -6.24
CA THR A 60 16.83 -16.66 -5.52
C THR A 60 16.76 -17.81 -4.53
N ARG A 61 15.62 -17.97 -3.82
CA ARG A 61 15.46 -18.99 -2.76
C ARG A 61 14.76 -20.26 -3.25
N GLY A 62 14.07 -20.18 -4.39
CA GLY A 62 13.22 -21.24 -4.92
C GLY A 62 11.81 -21.19 -4.33
N VAL A 63 10.81 -21.23 -5.21
CA VAL A 63 9.38 -21.07 -4.88
C VAL A 63 8.89 -22.07 -3.81
N ASN A 64 9.47 -23.27 -3.76
CA ASN A 64 9.05 -24.33 -2.83
C ASN A 64 9.66 -24.19 -1.43
N GLN A 65 10.59 -23.26 -1.21
CA GLN A 65 11.30 -23.09 0.07
C GLN A 65 10.85 -21.87 0.88
N VAL A 66 9.96 -21.04 0.33
CA VAL A 66 9.54 -19.78 0.95
C VAL A 66 8.03 -19.79 1.16
N SER A 67 7.58 -19.53 2.38
CA SER A 67 6.15 -19.35 2.65
C SER A 67 5.69 -17.93 2.29
N GLU A 68 4.39 -17.75 2.06
CA GLU A 68 3.80 -16.42 1.87
C GLU A 68 4.14 -15.48 3.04
N GLY A 69 4.10 -15.99 4.27
CA GLY A 69 4.45 -15.23 5.48
C GLY A 69 5.90 -14.74 5.47
N ASP A 70 6.84 -15.57 5.00
CA ASP A 70 8.25 -15.18 4.90
C ASP A 70 8.46 -14.09 3.85
N VAL A 71 7.77 -14.20 2.70
CA VAL A 71 7.80 -13.15 1.66
C VAL A 71 7.25 -11.84 2.22
N ILE A 72 6.11 -11.90 2.91
CA ILE A 72 5.47 -10.71 3.51
C ILE A 72 6.39 -10.05 4.55
N ALA A 73 6.96 -10.85 5.44
CA ALA A 73 7.84 -10.36 6.51
C ALA A 73 9.10 -9.66 5.96
N GLU A 74 9.61 -10.12 4.81
CA GLU A 74 10.75 -9.52 4.13
C GLU A 74 10.36 -8.31 3.27
N ILE A 75 9.24 -8.38 2.56
CA ILE A 75 8.85 -7.35 1.60
C ILE A 75 8.32 -6.09 2.26
N ILE A 76 7.53 -6.18 3.34
CA ILE A 76 6.93 -5.02 4.01
C ILE A 76 7.97 -3.95 4.41
N PRO A 77 9.08 -4.28 5.11
CA PRO A 77 10.06 -3.27 5.51
C PRO A 77 10.80 -2.67 4.30
N LEU A 78 10.99 -3.43 3.21
CA LEU A 78 11.57 -2.93 1.97
C LEU A 78 10.60 -1.98 1.27
N ALA A 79 9.34 -2.37 1.19
CA ALA A 79 8.29 -1.63 0.51
C ALA A 79 8.07 -0.25 1.15
N SER A 80 8.05 -0.20 2.49
CA SER A 80 7.98 1.06 3.25
C SER A 80 9.17 2.00 2.96
N LYS A 81 10.38 1.46 2.83
CA LYS A 81 11.59 2.24 2.50
C LYS A 81 11.59 2.77 1.07
N LEU A 82 11.01 2.02 0.13
CA LEU A 82 10.96 2.38 -1.29
C LEU A 82 9.91 3.44 -1.63
N VAL A 83 9.04 3.82 -0.69
CA VAL A 83 8.07 4.90 -0.93
C VAL A 83 8.82 6.22 -1.20
N PRO A 84 8.66 6.84 -2.38
CA PRO A 84 9.34 8.09 -2.73
C PRO A 84 8.95 9.23 -1.79
N LYS A 85 9.87 10.19 -1.62
CA LYS A 85 9.64 11.35 -0.74
C LYS A 85 8.44 12.18 -1.21
N GLU A 86 8.27 12.29 -2.51
CA GLU A 86 7.22 13.04 -3.19
C GLU A 86 5.84 12.51 -2.79
N VAL A 87 5.68 11.18 -2.77
CA VAL A 87 4.44 10.53 -2.33
C VAL A 87 4.16 10.84 -0.85
N ARG A 88 5.17 10.76 0.01
CA ARG A 88 5.02 11.08 1.45
C ARG A 88 4.63 12.55 1.64
N CYS A 89 5.29 13.46 0.94
CA CYS A 89 5.00 14.89 1.02
C CYS A 89 3.56 15.22 0.57
N GLU A 90 3.08 14.60 -0.51
CA GLU A 90 1.71 14.81 -0.98
C GLU A 90 0.66 14.28 0.01
N LEU A 91 0.90 13.11 0.59
CA LEU A 91 0.01 12.56 1.64
C LEU A 91 0.00 13.42 2.90
N GLU A 92 1.17 13.89 3.35
CA GLU A 92 1.24 14.81 4.49
C GLU A 92 0.50 16.12 4.23
N LYS A 93 0.64 16.67 3.03
CA LYS A 93 -0.09 17.88 2.61
C LYS A 93 -1.60 17.62 2.66
N ARG A 94 -2.07 16.51 2.09
CA ARG A 94 -3.49 16.15 2.10
C ARG A 94 -4.03 15.99 3.53
N VAL A 95 -3.28 15.39 4.44
CA VAL A 95 -3.67 15.29 5.86
C VAL A 95 -3.77 16.68 6.48
N ARG A 96 -2.78 17.57 6.26
CA ARG A 96 -2.85 18.96 6.77
C ARG A 96 -4.08 19.69 6.23
N ASP A 97 -4.37 19.57 4.95
CA ASP A 97 -5.54 20.20 4.34
C ASP A 97 -6.86 19.71 4.96
N ILE A 98 -6.99 18.41 5.23
CA ILE A 98 -8.17 17.85 5.91
C ILE A 98 -8.29 18.39 7.33
N LEU A 99 -7.18 18.45 8.07
CA LEU A 99 -7.19 18.95 9.45
C LEU A 99 -7.54 20.44 9.52
N LEU A 100 -7.06 21.25 8.57
CA LEU A 100 -7.43 22.67 8.49
C LEU A 100 -8.92 22.85 8.20
N LEU A 101 -9.46 22.10 7.22
CA LEU A 101 -10.88 22.14 6.88
C LEU A 101 -11.79 21.68 8.03
N ASN A 102 -11.38 20.64 8.78
CA ASN A 102 -12.18 20.09 9.87
C ASN A 102 -12.11 20.92 11.16
N LEU A 103 -11.14 21.82 11.29
CA LEU A 103 -10.93 22.65 12.48
C LEU A 103 -11.29 24.13 12.28
N ASP A 104 -11.72 24.53 11.08
CA ASP A 104 -11.99 25.94 10.71
C ASP A 104 -10.82 26.89 11.04
N ILE A 105 -9.56 26.42 10.87
CA ILE A 105 -8.32 27.19 11.11
C ILE A 105 -7.73 27.70 9.79
#